data_AF-A0A2D4IGX9-F1
#
_entry.id   AF-A0A2D4IGX9-F1
#
_cell.length_a   1.000
_cell.length_b   1.000
_cell.length_c   1.000
_cell.angle_alpha   90.00
_cell.angle_beta   90.00
_cell.angle_gamma   90.00
#
_symmetry.space_group_name_H-M   'P 1'
#
loop_
_entity.id
_entity.type
_entity.pdbx_description
1 polymer ?
#
loop_
_entity_poly.entity_id
_entity_poly.type
_entity_poly.pdbx_seq_one_letter_code
_entity_poly.pdbx_strand_id
1 'polypeptide(L)'
;NLFPELKELPSNILWLDVYNIPHSGQRITAFGCQSGYIRVAQVEPAERVVLQSWSIQQDSPISKVLVFALPSISQPDDPPGIASTKGTTDPNPQSYGVLVTSMLELSVVYRNVLHSGLEDQLVLPLSDQYDSVLCALVTDVDFDSEPEILLGTYGQELLCYKYRAENTRVATTARRHCSQQPHGDFHLIWQRTFPSPLLSMDYVDLTCDGLCEMAVVCLKGLHILQHSLTDVVRCLLERLRVEATNRASQPNASVQEQDSRVEDTDGRGPRT
;
A
#
# COMPACT_ATOMS: atom_id res chain seq x y z
N ASN A 1 15.06 -14.59 19.07
CA ASN A 1 15.50 -13.74 17.95
C ASN A 1 14.24 -13.21 17.28
N LEU A 2 14.05 -11.89 17.22
CA LEU A 2 12.79 -11.23 16.79
C LEU A 2 12.67 -11.10 15.26
N PHE A 3 13.80 -11.20 14.55
CA PHE A 3 13.89 -11.10 13.10
C PHE A 3 14.71 -12.29 12.58
N PRO A 4 14.14 -13.52 12.57
CA PRO A 4 14.83 -14.71 12.07
C PRO A 4 15.35 -14.58 10.63
N GLU A 5 14.71 -13.76 9.81
CA GLU A 5 15.01 -13.46 8.40
C GLU A 5 16.31 -12.66 8.18
N LEU A 6 16.87 -12.04 9.24
CA LEU A 6 18.06 -11.18 9.18
C LEU A 6 19.36 -11.86 9.68
N LYS A 7 19.37 -13.17 9.88
CA LYS A 7 20.54 -13.87 10.48
C LYS A 7 21.74 -13.99 9.53
N GLU A 8 21.49 -14.20 8.24
CA GLU A 8 22.53 -14.43 7.23
C GLU A 8 22.41 -13.39 6.13
N LEU A 9 23.13 -12.28 6.32
CA LEU A 9 23.14 -11.14 5.41
C LEU A 9 24.41 -11.16 4.55
N PRO A 10 24.28 -11.09 3.21
CA PRO A 10 25.43 -11.14 2.32
C PRO A 10 26.23 -9.84 2.28
N SER A 11 25.62 -8.71 2.61
CA SER A 11 26.25 -7.40 2.70
C SER A 11 25.40 -6.44 3.56
N ASN A 12 25.85 -5.20 3.72
CA ASN A 12 25.15 -4.19 4.50
C ASN A 12 23.76 -3.90 3.92
N ILE A 13 22.73 -3.96 4.76
CA ILE A 13 21.38 -3.53 4.41
C ILE A 13 21.38 -2.01 4.29
N LEU A 14 20.93 -1.50 3.14
CA LEU A 14 20.72 -0.07 2.91
C LEU A 14 19.29 0.34 3.23
N TRP A 15 18.33 -0.56 3.02
CA TRP A 15 16.93 -0.32 3.33
C TRP A 15 16.22 -1.60 3.77
N LEU A 16 15.34 -1.48 4.76
CA LEU A 16 14.50 -2.55 5.30
C LEU A 16 13.10 -1.99 5.41
N ASP A 17 12.12 -2.73 4.91
CA ASP A 17 10.71 -2.44 5.08
C ASP A 17 9.97 -3.65 5.64
N VAL A 18 9.03 -3.37 6.55
CA VAL A 18 8.28 -4.39 7.29
C VAL A 18 6.80 -4.05 7.21
N TYR A 19 6.06 -4.92 6.55
CA TYR A 19 4.63 -4.78 6.35
C TYR A 19 3.89 -5.90 7.10
N ASN A 20 3.02 -5.54 8.03
CA ASN A 20 2.19 -6.51 8.74
C ASN A 20 0.93 -6.80 7.93
N ILE A 21 0.72 -8.07 7.57
CA ILE A 21 -0.45 -8.50 6.81
C ILE A 21 -1.66 -8.42 7.75
N PRO A 22 -2.67 -7.58 7.45
CA PRO A 22 -3.85 -7.43 8.29
C PRO A 22 -4.53 -8.77 8.58
N HIS A 23 -5.01 -8.96 9.81
CA HIS A 23 -5.80 -10.12 10.24
C HIS A 23 -5.15 -11.51 10.14
N SER A 24 -3.90 -11.61 9.68
CA SER A 24 -3.19 -12.90 9.56
C SER A 24 -2.22 -13.18 10.72
N GLY A 25 -1.76 -12.14 11.42
CA GLY A 25 -0.65 -12.24 12.38
C GLY A 25 0.73 -12.31 11.72
N GLN A 26 0.79 -12.48 10.39
CA GLN A 26 2.02 -12.58 9.62
C GLN A 26 2.56 -11.22 9.20
N ARG A 27 3.85 -11.18 8.86
CA ARG A 27 4.48 -10.00 8.25
C ARG A 27 5.30 -10.37 7.03
N ILE A 28 5.41 -9.41 6.12
CA ILE A 28 6.35 -9.42 5.01
C ILE A 28 7.51 -8.51 5.41
N THR A 29 8.73 -9.01 5.24
CA THR A 29 9.95 -8.26 5.49
C THR A 29 10.77 -8.27 4.23
N ALA A 30 11.01 -7.09 3.67
CA ALA A 30 11.77 -6.90 2.45
C ALA A 30 12.98 -6.03 2.75
N PHE A 31 14.16 -6.43 2.27
CA PHE A 31 15.36 -5.61 2.41
C PHE A 31 16.21 -5.62 1.16
N GLY A 32 16.92 -4.51 0.98
CA GLY A 32 17.88 -4.31 -0.10
C GLY A 32 19.25 -3.97 0.48
N CYS A 33 20.29 -4.58 -0.10
CA CYS A 33 21.65 -4.40 0.36
C CYS A 33 22.51 -3.58 -0.61
N GLN A 34 23.65 -3.12 -0.10
CA GLN A 34 24.65 -2.38 -0.88
C GLN A 34 25.19 -3.18 -2.06
N SER A 35 25.26 -4.51 -1.94
CA SER A 35 25.72 -5.36 -3.03
C SER A 35 24.71 -5.52 -4.16
N GLY A 36 23.50 -4.95 -4.08
CA GLY A 36 22.39 -5.24 -4.99
C GLY A 36 21.59 -6.49 -4.62
N TYR A 37 21.90 -7.13 -3.49
CA TYR A 37 21.12 -8.26 -2.99
C TYR A 37 19.78 -7.80 -2.43
N ILE A 38 18.70 -8.46 -2.84
CA ILE A 38 17.34 -8.21 -2.35
C ILE A 38 16.80 -9.51 -1.78
N ARG A 39 16.12 -9.43 -0.64
CA ARG A 39 15.38 -10.55 -0.08
C ARG A 39 14.02 -10.08 0.41
N VAL A 40 13.00 -10.87 0.11
CA VAL A 40 11.66 -10.75 0.68
C VAL A 40 11.37 -12.03 1.44
N ALA A 41 10.88 -11.90 2.67
CA ALA A 41 10.55 -13.01 3.54
C ALA A 41 9.15 -12.82 4.13
N GLN A 42 8.34 -13.87 4.09
CA GLN A 42 7.10 -13.98 4.85
C GLN A 42 7.42 -14.66 6.18
N VAL A 43 7.05 -14.02 7.28
CA VAL A 43 7.45 -14.41 8.63
C VAL A 43 6.21 -14.51 9.51
N GLU A 44 6.16 -15.55 10.32
CA GLU A 44 5.21 -15.70 11.43
C GLU A 44 5.89 -15.17 12.71
N PRO A 45 5.57 -13.95 13.17
CA PRO A 45 6.24 -13.31 14.30
C PRO A 45 6.03 -14.06 15.63
N ALA A 46 4.89 -14.73 15.80
CA ALA A 46 4.55 -15.47 17.02
C ALA A 46 5.49 -16.68 17.20
N GLU A 47 5.63 -17.49 16.16
CA GLU A 47 6.51 -18.68 16.14
C GLU A 47 7.98 -18.33 15.88
N ARG A 48 8.25 -17.11 15.40
CA ARG A 48 9.60 -16.61 15.04
C ARG A 48 10.25 -17.48 13.96
N VAL A 49 9.44 -17.90 12.98
CA VAL A 49 9.84 -18.74 11.86
C VAL A 49 9.61 -17.99 10.55
N VAL A 50 10.56 -18.12 9.63
CA VAL A 50 10.39 -17.68 8.24
C VAL A 50 9.58 -18.74 7.52
N LEU A 51 8.38 -18.39 7.07
CA LEU A 51 7.49 -19.30 6.34
C LEU A 51 8.00 -19.50 4.91
N GLN A 52 8.32 -18.39 4.25
CA GLN A 52 8.79 -18.37 2.86
C GLN A 52 9.81 -17.25 2.68
N SER A 53 10.75 -17.43 1.75
CA SER A 53 11.72 -16.40 1.41
C SER A 53 12.15 -16.49 -0.04
N TRP A 54 12.28 -15.34 -0.68
CA TRP A 54 12.74 -15.19 -2.05
C TRP A 54 13.89 -14.20 -2.09
N SER A 55 14.85 -14.42 -2.98
CA SER A 55 15.97 -13.49 -3.14
C SER A 55 16.45 -13.42 -4.57
N ILE A 56 16.95 -12.25 -4.94
CA ILE A 56 17.55 -11.96 -6.23
C ILE A 56 18.78 -11.07 -6.05
N GLN A 57 19.66 -11.05 -7.04
CA GLN A 57 20.87 -10.25 -7.06
C GLN A 57 20.79 -9.30 -8.26
N GLN A 58 20.82 -7.99 -8.00
CA GLN A 58 20.97 -6.92 -8.97
C GLN A 58 22.43 -6.46 -9.04
N ASP A 59 22.84 -5.77 -10.12
CA ASP A 59 24.24 -5.36 -10.31
C ASP A 59 24.55 -3.97 -9.70
N SER A 60 23.60 -3.38 -8.96
CA SER A 60 23.73 -2.04 -8.39
C SER A 60 23.16 -1.93 -6.97
N PRO A 61 23.69 -1.02 -6.11
CA PRO A 61 23.18 -0.82 -4.76
C PRO A 61 21.69 -0.46 -4.73
N ILE A 62 20.95 -1.12 -3.84
CA ILE A 62 19.52 -0.87 -3.65
C ILE A 62 19.32 0.41 -2.83
N SER A 63 18.58 1.38 -3.37
CA SER A 63 18.32 2.66 -2.70
C SER A 63 17.08 2.63 -1.81
N LYS A 64 15.98 2.03 -2.28
CA LYS A 64 14.76 1.78 -1.49
C LYS A 64 14.13 0.43 -1.83
N VAL A 65 13.50 -0.17 -0.82
CA VAL A 65 12.60 -1.31 -0.95
C VAL A 65 11.32 -1.01 -0.18
N LEU A 66 10.15 -1.09 -0.82
CA LEU A 66 8.86 -0.80 -0.16
C LEU A 66 7.87 -1.92 -0.46
N VAL A 67 7.22 -2.43 0.58
CA VAL A 67 6.14 -3.41 0.49
C VAL A 67 4.81 -2.69 0.56
N PHE A 68 3.90 -3.01 -0.35
CA PHE A 68 2.58 -2.39 -0.39
C PHE A 68 1.51 -3.38 -0.86
N ALA A 69 0.26 -3.08 -0.52
CA ALA A 69 -0.88 -3.83 -1.03
C ALA A 69 -1.19 -3.37 -2.45
N LEU A 70 -1.35 -4.33 -3.37
CA LEU A 70 -1.85 -4.05 -4.71
C LEU A 70 -3.38 -3.92 -4.66
N PRO A 71 -3.95 -3.10 -5.56
CA PRO A 71 -5.39 -3.01 -5.75
C PRO A 71 -5.97 -4.41 -6.02
N SER A 72 -6.92 -4.86 -5.22
CA SER A 72 -7.62 -6.11 -5.49
C SER A 72 -8.48 -5.93 -6.74
N ILE A 73 -8.27 -6.74 -7.77
CA ILE A 73 -9.25 -6.84 -8.87
C ILE A 73 -10.50 -7.49 -8.28
N SER A 74 -11.44 -6.67 -7.83
CA SER A 74 -12.82 -7.06 -7.67
C SER A 74 -13.32 -7.47 -9.05
N GLN A 75 -13.71 -8.72 -9.25
CA GLN A 75 -14.41 -9.08 -10.48
C GLN A 75 -15.68 -8.21 -10.55
N PRO A 76 -15.99 -7.59 -11.71
CA PRO A 76 -17.12 -6.68 -11.85
C PRO A 76 -18.50 -7.36 -11.76
N ASP A 77 -18.55 -8.65 -11.42
CA ASP A 77 -19.79 -9.43 -11.32
C ASP A 77 -20.35 -9.51 -9.89
N ASP A 78 -19.69 -8.94 -8.87
CA ASP A 78 -20.30 -8.81 -7.55
C ASP A 78 -21.19 -7.55 -7.49
N PRO A 79 -22.52 -7.69 -7.39
CA PRO A 79 -23.41 -6.54 -7.28
C PRO A 79 -23.15 -5.81 -5.96
N PRO A 80 -23.22 -4.46 -5.95
CA PRO A 80 -23.07 -3.68 -4.73
C PRO A 80 -24.30 -3.91 -3.85
N GLY A 81 -24.18 -4.77 -2.83
CA GLY A 81 -25.22 -4.94 -1.82
C GLY A 81 -25.58 -6.35 -1.38
N ILE A 82 -24.71 -7.35 -1.52
CA ILE A 82 -24.88 -8.62 -0.78
C ILE A 82 -23.62 -8.86 0.03
N ALA A 83 -23.64 -8.39 1.29
CA ALA A 83 -22.78 -8.97 2.31
C ALA A 83 -23.08 -10.49 2.33
N SER A 84 -22.10 -11.28 1.90
CA SER A 84 -22.17 -12.74 1.95
C SER A 84 -22.20 -13.19 3.41
N THR A 85 -23.38 -13.13 4.02
CA THR A 85 -23.74 -13.93 5.19
C THR A 85 -23.85 -15.38 4.73
N LYS A 86 -22.72 -16.09 4.76
CA LYS A 86 -22.62 -17.54 5.00
C LYS A 86 -21.14 -17.89 5.20
N GLY A 87 -20.85 -18.50 6.35
CA GLY A 87 -19.50 -18.79 6.82
C GLY A 87 -18.69 -19.69 5.90
N THR A 88 -17.37 -19.66 6.14
CA THR A 88 -16.27 -20.29 5.39
C THR A 88 -16.06 -19.74 3.99
N THR A 89 -15.19 -18.73 3.86
CA THR A 89 -14.58 -18.36 2.57
C THR A 89 -13.39 -17.45 2.86
N ASP A 90 -12.20 -17.89 2.47
CA ASP A 90 -10.97 -17.11 2.59
C ASP A 90 -11.19 -15.70 2.04
N PRO A 91 -10.77 -14.64 2.75
CA PRO A 91 -10.78 -13.30 2.20
C PRO A 91 -9.97 -13.33 0.91
N ASN A 92 -10.56 -12.86 -0.20
CA ASN A 92 -9.91 -12.79 -1.51
C ASN A 92 -8.43 -12.37 -1.31
N PRO A 93 -7.43 -13.16 -1.74
CA PRO A 93 -6.06 -12.97 -1.29
C PRO A 93 -5.58 -11.59 -1.73
N GLN A 94 -5.48 -10.67 -0.77
CA GLN A 94 -4.87 -9.36 -0.99
C GLN A 94 -3.48 -9.62 -1.57
N SER A 95 -3.28 -9.10 -2.78
CA SER A 95 -2.02 -9.26 -3.48
C SER A 95 -1.03 -8.22 -2.95
N TYR A 96 0.20 -8.63 -2.66
CA TYR A 96 1.24 -7.73 -2.18
C TYR A 96 2.28 -7.52 -3.27
N GLY A 97 2.70 -6.27 -3.44
CA GLY A 97 3.78 -5.87 -4.31
C GLY A 97 4.99 -5.42 -3.49
N VAL A 98 6.18 -5.54 -4.09
CA VAL A 98 7.43 -4.99 -3.55
C VAL A 98 8.07 -4.11 -4.60
N LEU A 99 8.15 -2.82 -4.32
CA LEU A 99 8.92 -1.86 -5.08
C LEU A 99 10.39 -1.98 -4.69
N VAL A 100 11.26 -2.11 -5.68
CA VAL A 100 12.71 -2.07 -5.53
C VAL A 100 13.25 -0.99 -6.45
N THR A 101 14.03 -0.09 -5.87
CA THR A 101 14.70 0.98 -6.61
C THR A 101 16.20 0.84 -6.42
N SER A 102 16.94 1.19 -7.47
CA SER A 102 18.39 1.04 -7.53
C SER A 102 19.04 2.38 -7.84
N MET A 103 20.31 2.53 -7.45
CA MET A 103 21.06 3.74 -7.75
C MET A 103 21.48 3.83 -9.22
N LEU A 104 21.57 2.72 -9.95
CA LEU A 104 22.06 2.70 -11.34
C LEU A 104 21.14 1.94 -12.30
N GLU A 105 20.32 1.03 -11.78
CA GLU A 105 19.39 0.22 -12.60
C GLU A 105 17.98 0.80 -12.57
N LEU A 106 17.13 0.22 -13.43
CA LEU A 106 15.71 0.49 -13.50
C LEU A 106 15.01 0.22 -12.16
N SER A 107 13.99 1.02 -11.85
CA SER A 107 13.09 0.74 -10.73
C SER A 107 12.07 -0.32 -11.13
N VAL A 108 11.87 -1.32 -10.28
CA VAL A 108 11.06 -2.49 -10.57
C VAL A 108 10.06 -2.77 -9.45
N VAL A 109 8.88 -3.21 -9.83
CA VAL A 109 7.85 -3.69 -8.93
C VAL A 109 7.70 -5.19 -9.12
N TYR A 110 7.96 -5.96 -8.08
CA TYR A 110 7.64 -7.38 -8.02
C TYR A 110 6.21 -7.55 -7.54
N ARG A 111 5.35 -8.16 -8.34
CA ARG A 111 3.93 -8.34 -8.03
C ARG A 111 3.66 -9.70 -7.40
N ASN A 112 2.57 -9.80 -6.65
CA ASN A 112 2.08 -11.04 -6.06
C ASN A 112 3.15 -11.82 -5.28
N VAL A 113 3.92 -11.14 -4.44
CA VAL A 113 5.18 -11.69 -3.90
C VAL A 113 4.95 -12.92 -3.02
N LEU A 114 3.77 -13.06 -2.41
CA LEU A 114 3.40 -14.26 -1.64
C LEU A 114 3.16 -15.51 -2.50
N HIS A 115 2.77 -15.34 -3.76
CA HIS A 115 2.47 -16.45 -4.67
C HIS A 115 3.58 -16.68 -5.71
N SER A 116 4.08 -15.60 -6.30
CA SER A 116 5.05 -15.62 -7.39
C SER A 116 6.47 -15.24 -6.94
N GLY A 117 6.67 -14.91 -5.66
CA GLY A 117 7.97 -14.47 -5.18
C GLY A 117 8.47 -13.24 -5.95
N LEU A 118 9.72 -13.31 -6.41
CA LEU A 118 10.36 -12.24 -7.19
C LEU A 118 10.39 -12.56 -8.70
N GLU A 119 9.50 -13.41 -9.20
CA GLU A 119 9.45 -13.80 -10.62
C GLU A 119 8.62 -12.83 -11.47
N ASP A 120 7.51 -12.33 -10.94
CA ASP A 120 6.63 -11.39 -11.66
C ASP A 120 7.13 -9.96 -11.53
N GLN A 121 8.11 -9.61 -12.37
CA GLN A 121 8.76 -8.29 -12.39
C GLN A 121 8.11 -7.35 -13.41
N LEU A 122 7.76 -6.14 -12.96
CA LEU A 122 7.36 -5.03 -13.82
C LEU A 122 8.34 -3.86 -13.69
N VAL A 123 8.82 -3.33 -14.81
CA VAL A 123 9.68 -2.15 -14.83
C VAL A 123 8.83 -0.87 -14.79
N LEU A 124 9.18 0.08 -13.93
CA LEU A 124 8.55 1.40 -13.92
C LEU A 124 9.06 2.24 -15.10
N PRO A 125 8.15 2.70 -15.99
CA PRO A 125 8.57 3.39 -17.20
C PRO A 125 9.26 4.72 -16.86
N LEU A 126 10.26 5.09 -17.67
CA LEU A 126 11.00 6.36 -17.53
C LEU A 126 11.82 6.50 -16.23
N SER A 127 11.89 5.47 -15.39
CA SER A 127 12.64 5.52 -14.13
C SER A 127 14.15 5.61 -14.30
N ASP A 128 14.68 5.23 -15.46
CA ASP A 128 16.11 5.31 -15.85
C ASP A 128 16.50 6.64 -16.52
N GLN A 129 15.54 7.53 -16.80
CA GLN A 129 15.82 8.74 -17.61
C GLN A 129 16.35 9.91 -16.80
N TYR A 130 16.26 9.85 -15.47
CA TYR A 130 16.48 11.00 -14.59
C TYR A 130 17.53 10.73 -13.51
N ASP A 131 18.61 10.04 -13.88
CA ASP A 131 19.73 9.67 -13.00
C ASP A 131 19.29 8.70 -11.87
N SER A 132 20.10 8.56 -10.82
CA SER A 132 19.84 7.66 -9.69
C SER A 132 18.52 7.96 -8.95
N VAL A 133 17.76 6.91 -8.62
CA VAL A 133 16.61 7.01 -7.71
C VAL A 133 17.10 7.00 -6.26
N LEU A 134 16.79 8.05 -5.51
CA LEU A 134 17.30 8.26 -4.14
C LEU A 134 16.24 8.02 -3.06
N CYS A 135 15.00 8.38 -3.36
CA CYS A 135 13.88 8.21 -2.45
C CYS A 135 12.65 7.72 -3.19
N ALA A 136 11.78 7.03 -2.47
CA ALA A 136 10.54 6.50 -2.96
C ALA A 136 9.51 6.52 -1.83
N LEU A 137 8.24 6.63 -2.21
CA LEU A 137 7.10 6.62 -1.31
C LEU A 137 5.92 5.92 -2.00
N VAL A 138 5.11 5.22 -1.23
CA VAL A 138 3.87 4.60 -1.71
C VAL A 138 2.72 5.18 -0.88
N THR A 139 1.83 5.96 -1.51
CA THR A 139 0.73 6.63 -0.82
C THR A 139 -0.37 7.04 -1.80
N ASP A 140 -1.61 7.08 -1.32
CA ASP A 140 -2.77 7.63 -2.04
C ASP A 140 -2.68 9.18 -2.03
N VAL A 141 -2.30 9.76 -3.16
CA VAL A 141 -2.18 11.21 -3.36
C VAL A 141 -3.44 11.83 -3.96
N ASP A 142 -4.31 11.07 -4.64
CA ASP A 142 -5.50 11.62 -5.29
C ASP A 142 -6.82 11.31 -4.55
N PHE A 143 -6.72 10.66 -3.39
CA PHE A 143 -7.80 10.28 -2.49
C PHE A 143 -8.78 9.28 -3.11
N ASP A 144 -8.32 8.41 -4.00
CA ASP A 144 -9.14 7.36 -4.60
C ASP A 144 -9.00 5.99 -3.93
N SER A 145 -8.30 5.93 -2.80
CA SER A 145 -7.99 4.72 -2.01
C SER A 145 -7.03 3.73 -2.64
N GLU A 146 -6.47 4.03 -3.82
CA GLU A 146 -5.43 3.23 -4.44
C GLU A 146 -4.08 3.95 -4.33
N PRO A 147 -3.03 3.31 -3.80
CA PRO A 147 -1.77 4.00 -3.58
C PRO A 147 -0.99 4.22 -4.87
N GLU A 148 -0.45 5.42 -5.05
CA GLU A 148 0.54 5.74 -6.07
C GLU A 148 1.96 5.45 -5.59
N ILE A 149 2.84 5.13 -6.55
CA ILE A 149 4.28 5.06 -6.35
C ILE A 149 4.90 6.38 -6.75
N LEU A 150 5.64 7.00 -5.83
CA LEU A 150 6.41 8.21 -6.07
C LEU A 150 7.90 7.89 -6.05
N LEU A 151 8.65 8.37 -7.04
CA LEU A 151 10.11 8.26 -7.11
C LEU A 151 10.74 9.65 -7.16
N GLY A 152 11.74 9.88 -6.33
CA GLY A 152 12.54 11.09 -6.30
C GLY A 152 13.96 10.79 -6.74
N THR A 153 14.44 11.54 -7.72
CA THR A 153 15.70 11.25 -8.39
C THR A 153 16.78 12.31 -8.13
N TYR A 154 18.04 11.92 -8.32
CA TYR A 154 19.15 12.86 -8.33
C TYR A 154 19.04 13.84 -9.51
N GLY A 155 18.44 13.42 -10.62
CA GLY A 155 18.13 14.24 -11.80
C GLY A 155 17.07 15.32 -11.58
N GLN A 156 16.68 15.61 -10.33
CA GLN A 156 15.78 16.68 -9.92
C GLN A 156 14.32 16.44 -10.34
N GLU A 157 13.93 15.19 -10.54
CA GLU A 157 12.58 14.83 -10.95
C GLU A 157 11.85 14.07 -9.85
N LEU A 158 10.57 14.39 -9.70
CA LEU A 158 9.58 13.62 -8.95
C LEU A 158 8.63 12.96 -9.94
N LEU A 159 8.58 11.64 -9.92
CA LEU A 159 7.76 10.82 -10.82
C LEU A 159 6.64 10.17 -10.01
N CYS A 160 5.41 10.22 -10.50
CA CYS A 160 4.25 9.61 -9.86
C CYS A 160 3.61 8.57 -10.77
N TYR A 161 3.46 7.35 -10.29
CA TYR A 161 2.92 6.21 -11.02
C TYR A 161 1.64 5.70 -10.39
N LYS A 162 0.64 5.39 -11.21
CA LYS A 162 -0.57 4.68 -10.77
C LYS A 162 -0.62 3.30 -11.38
N TYR A 163 -1.09 2.34 -10.60
CA TYR A 163 -1.42 1.02 -11.12
C TYR A 163 -2.69 1.09 -11.95
N ARG A 164 -2.69 0.45 -13.12
CA ARG A 164 -3.88 0.27 -13.94
C ARG A 164 -4.06 -1.21 -14.23
N ALA A 165 -5.11 -1.79 -13.67
CA ALA A 165 -5.55 -3.12 -14.04
C ALA A 165 -5.96 -3.13 -15.53
N GLU A 166 -5.45 -4.09 -16.30
CA GLU A 166 -5.89 -4.29 -17.68
C GLU A 166 -7.28 -4.92 -17.64
N ASN A 167 -8.29 -4.14 -18.00
CA ASN A 167 -9.64 -4.67 -18.15
C ASN A 167 -9.66 -5.61 -19.36
N THR A 168 -9.66 -6.92 -19.14
CA THR A 168 -9.77 -7.96 -20.17
C THR A 168 -11.07 -7.79 -20.98
N ARG A 169 -11.06 -6.91 -21.99
CA ARG A 169 -12.18 -6.69 -22.93
C ARG A 169 -11.79 -6.79 -24.39
N VAL A 170 -10.54 -7.12 -24.71
CA VAL A 170 -10.17 -7.42 -26.11
C VAL A 170 -9.65 -8.84 -26.19
N ALA A 171 -10.58 -9.77 -26.40
CA ALA A 171 -10.27 -11.07 -26.97
C ALA A 171 -9.61 -10.84 -28.34
N THR A 172 -8.28 -10.88 -28.39
CA THR A 172 -7.55 -11.13 -29.63
C THR A 172 -6.83 -12.46 -29.53
N THR A 173 -7.15 -13.28 -30.51
CA THR A 173 -6.79 -14.67 -30.69
C THR A 173 -5.28 -14.88 -30.74
N ALA A 174 -4.65 -15.22 -29.63
CA ALA A 174 -3.37 -15.94 -29.61
C ALA A 174 -3.21 -16.70 -28.29
N ARG A 175 -2.96 -18.00 -28.40
CA ARG A 175 -2.88 -19.00 -27.32
C ARG A 175 -1.76 -18.67 -26.32
N ARG A 176 -1.99 -18.91 -25.02
CA ARG A 176 -1.50 -20.12 -24.29
C ARG A 176 -1.92 -20.09 -22.81
N HIS A 177 -2.22 -21.28 -22.30
CA HIS A 177 -2.43 -21.62 -20.89
C HIS A 177 -1.35 -21.01 -19.98
N CYS A 178 -1.78 -20.29 -18.95
CA CYS A 178 -1.36 -20.38 -17.54
C CYS A 178 -2.29 -19.47 -16.70
N SER A 179 -2.42 -19.79 -15.42
CA SER A 179 -3.29 -19.19 -14.38
C SER A 179 -3.69 -17.71 -14.56
N GLN A 180 -4.99 -17.44 -14.37
CA GLN A 180 -5.60 -16.11 -14.30
C GLN A 180 -4.88 -15.24 -13.26
N GLN A 181 -3.97 -14.38 -13.72
CA GLN A 181 -3.38 -13.32 -12.90
C GLN A 181 -3.92 -11.97 -13.38
N PRO A 182 -4.18 -11.02 -12.47
CA PRO A 182 -4.32 -9.60 -12.77
C PRO A 182 -3.15 -9.09 -13.63
N HIS A 183 -3.29 -9.07 -14.95
CA HIS A 183 -2.37 -8.32 -15.80
C HIS A 183 -2.74 -6.85 -15.65
N GLY A 184 -1.86 -6.06 -15.06
CA GLY A 184 -2.04 -4.62 -14.90
C GLY A 184 -0.69 -3.96 -14.75
N ASP A 185 -0.57 -2.75 -15.28
CA ASP A 185 0.71 -2.07 -15.46
C ASP A 185 0.73 -0.72 -14.76
N PHE A 186 1.91 -0.30 -14.34
CA PHE A 186 2.14 1.02 -13.79
C PHE A 186 2.39 2.03 -14.91
N HIS A 187 1.67 3.14 -14.88
CA HIS A 187 1.84 4.24 -15.83
C HIS A 187 2.21 5.52 -15.10
N LEU A 188 3.07 6.33 -15.71
CA LEU A 188 3.40 7.65 -15.19
C LEU A 188 2.18 8.57 -15.34
N ILE A 189 1.66 9.08 -14.22
CA ILE A 189 0.54 10.03 -14.18
C ILE A 189 1.06 11.43 -14.46
N TRP A 190 2.10 11.82 -13.72
CA TRP A 190 2.68 13.14 -13.77
C TRP A 190 4.14 13.11 -13.37
N GLN A 191 4.85 14.15 -13.77
CA GLN A 191 6.24 14.41 -13.48
C GLN A 191 6.40 15.86 -13.05
N ARG A 192 7.29 16.11 -12.09
CA ARG A 192 7.60 17.46 -11.61
C ARG A 192 9.09 17.66 -11.40
N THR A 193 9.63 18.66 -12.08
CA THR A 193 11.02 19.11 -11.92
C THR A 193 11.18 20.00 -10.67
N PHE A 194 12.29 19.82 -9.96
CA PHE A 194 12.73 20.59 -8.81
C PHE A 194 14.04 21.35 -9.10
N PRO A 195 14.42 22.36 -8.31
CA PRO A 195 15.64 23.15 -8.55
C PRO A 195 16.96 22.46 -8.11
N SER A 196 16.86 21.27 -7.51
CA SER A 196 18.00 20.48 -7.04
C SER A 196 17.59 19.02 -6.75
N PRO A 197 18.57 18.08 -6.69
CA PRO A 197 18.33 16.65 -6.42
C PRO A 197 17.40 16.38 -5.22
N LEU A 198 16.49 15.41 -5.37
CA LEU A 198 15.54 15.00 -4.34
C LEU A 198 16.15 13.91 -3.46
N LEU A 199 16.31 14.19 -2.17
CA LEU A 199 17.00 13.30 -1.23
C LEU A 199 16.04 12.45 -0.42
N SER A 200 14.89 13.00 -0.06
CA SER A 200 13.88 12.36 0.76
C SER A 200 12.51 12.95 0.47
N MET A 201 11.47 12.15 0.71
CA MET A 201 10.09 12.57 0.63
C MET A 201 9.29 11.90 1.73
N ASP A 202 8.25 12.58 2.19
CA ASP A 202 7.32 12.08 3.19
C ASP A 202 5.92 12.67 2.92
N TYR A 203 4.88 11.95 3.33
CA TYR A 203 3.49 12.37 3.17
C TYR A 203 2.80 12.41 4.52
N VAL A 204 2.69 13.61 5.07
CA VAL A 204 2.38 13.85 6.47
C VAL A 204 1.48 15.07 6.62
N ASP A 205 0.59 15.03 7.61
CA ASP A 205 -0.25 16.17 8.00
C ASP A 205 0.61 17.17 8.81
N LEU A 206 1.16 18.16 8.11
CA LEU A 206 2.01 19.22 8.68
C LEU A 206 1.19 20.32 9.34
N THR A 207 -0.05 20.52 8.89
CA THR A 207 -0.93 21.59 9.38
C THR A 207 -1.87 21.14 10.50
N CYS A 208 -1.89 19.84 10.80
CA CYS A 208 -2.74 19.18 11.80
C CYS A 208 -4.24 19.39 11.53
N ASP A 209 -4.65 19.45 10.26
CA ASP A 209 -6.05 19.60 9.85
C ASP A 209 -6.66 18.29 9.30
N GLY A 210 -5.87 17.22 9.25
CA GLY A 210 -6.24 15.91 8.72
C GLY A 210 -5.92 15.71 7.23
N LEU A 211 -5.39 16.73 6.54
CA LEU A 211 -4.96 16.65 5.14
C LEU A 211 -3.44 16.53 5.06
N CYS A 212 -2.95 15.38 4.61
CA CYS A 212 -1.51 15.20 4.42
C CYS A 212 -0.97 16.06 3.28
N GLU A 213 0.17 16.72 3.52
CA GLU A 213 0.98 17.38 2.52
C GLU A 213 2.18 16.53 2.11
N MET A 214 2.64 16.71 0.87
CA MET A 214 3.87 16.08 0.39
C MET A 214 5.08 16.95 0.74
N ALA A 215 5.89 16.50 1.67
CA ALA A 215 7.16 17.11 2.03
C ALA A 215 8.29 16.52 1.17
N VAL A 216 8.93 17.34 0.33
CA VAL A 216 10.04 16.92 -0.53
C VAL A 216 11.31 17.66 -0.10
N VAL A 217 12.29 16.91 0.40
CA VAL A 217 13.60 17.43 0.79
C VAL A 217 14.53 17.35 -0.41
N CYS A 218 14.98 18.50 -0.89
CA CYS A 218 15.99 18.64 -1.93
C CYS A 218 17.32 19.13 -1.34
N LEU A 219 18.42 19.02 -2.10
CA LEU A 219 19.74 19.52 -1.66
C LEU A 219 19.73 21.02 -1.27
N LYS A 220 18.87 21.83 -1.88
CA LYS A 220 18.81 23.29 -1.63
C LYS A 220 17.69 23.72 -0.68
N GLY A 221 16.87 22.80 -0.17
CA GLY A 221 15.78 23.16 0.73
C GLY A 221 14.63 22.16 0.77
N LEU A 222 13.62 22.48 1.57
CA LEU A 222 12.39 21.73 1.72
C LEU A 222 11.28 22.38 0.89
N HIS A 223 10.57 21.57 0.11
CA HIS A 223 9.38 21.98 -0.63
C HIS A 223 8.16 21.25 -0.06
N ILE A 224 7.12 22.01 0.28
CA ILE A 224 5.84 21.46 0.76
C ILE A 224 4.84 21.60 -0.39
N LEU A 225 4.34 20.48 -0.90
CA LEU A 225 3.30 20.46 -1.93
C LEU A 225 1.96 20.21 -1.27
N GLN A 226 1.07 21.19 -1.37
CA GLN A 226 -0.28 21.12 -0.85
C GLN A 226 -1.26 20.70 -1.93
N HIS A 227 -2.30 19.99 -1.52
CA HIS A 227 -3.40 19.64 -2.40
C HIS A 227 -4.23 20.85 -2.80
N SER A 228 -4.84 20.76 -3.97
CA SER A 228 -5.85 21.72 -4.41
C SER A 228 -7.07 21.61 -3.50
N LEU A 229 -7.36 22.66 -2.73
CA LEU A 229 -8.54 22.71 -1.85
C LEU A 229 -9.84 22.46 -2.61
N THR A 230 -9.92 22.85 -3.89
CA THR A 230 -11.11 22.61 -4.72
C THR A 230 -11.34 21.12 -4.96
N ASP A 231 -10.29 20.34 -5.18
CA ASP A 231 -10.41 18.91 -5.43
C ASP A 231 -10.64 18.13 -4.12
N VAL A 232 -9.98 18.55 -3.04
CA VAL A 232 -10.22 18.01 -1.69
C VAL A 232 -11.68 18.20 -1.27
N VAL A 233 -12.24 19.41 -1.42
CA VAL A 233 -13.64 19.68 -1.08
C VAL A 233 -14.59 18.83 -1.92
N ARG A 234 -14.28 18.62 -3.21
CA ARG A 234 -15.09 17.75 -4.08
C ARG A 234 -15.09 16.31 -3.57
N CYS A 235 -13.91 15.74 -3.32
CA CYS A 235 -13.76 14.38 -2.80
C CYS A 235 -14.46 14.23 -1.43
N LEU A 236 -14.29 15.20 -0.54
CA LEU A 236 -14.94 15.21 0.77
C LEU A 236 -16.47 15.22 0.66
N LEU A 237 -17.03 16.07 -0.21
CA LEU A 237 -18.47 16.12 -0.44
C LEU A 237 -19.03 14.80 -1.00
N GLU A 238 -18.31 14.15 -1.90
CA GLU A 238 -18.69 12.85 -2.44
C GLU A 238 -18.71 11.78 -1.35
N ARG A 239 -17.64 11.69 -0.54
CA ARG A 239 -17.56 10.77 0.60
C ARG A 239 -18.66 11.02 1.63
N LEU A 240 -18.94 12.28 1.97
CA LEU A 240 -20.01 12.65 2.89
C LEU A 240 -21.40 12.27 2.36
N ARG A 241 -21.64 12.39 1.05
CA ARG A 241 -22.90 11.96 0.43
C ARG A 241 -23.09 10.45 0.50
N VAL A 242 -22.03 9.68 0.22
CA VAL A 242 -22.05 8.21 0.33
C VAL A 242 -22.34 7.82 1.78
N GLU A 243 -21.64 8.41 2.74
CA GLU A 243 -21.82 8.12 4.17
C GLU A 243 -23.23 8.50 4.67
N ALA A 244 -23.75 9.66 4.26
CA ALA A 244 -25.11 10.08 4.60
C ALA A 244 -26.16 9.10 4.03
N THR A 245 -25.94 8.58 2.82
CA THR A 245 -26.81 7.58 2.18
C THR A 245 -26.75 6.24 2.91
N ASN A 246 -25.54 5.82 3.31
CA ASN A 246 -25.33 4.58 4.08
C ASN A 246 -26.03 4.65 5.44
N ARG A 247 -25.93 5.78 6.15
CA ARG A 247 -26.62 6.00 7.43
C ARG A 247 -28.14 6.07 7.27
N ALA A 248 -28.64 6.72 6.21
CA ALA A 248 -30.07 6.75 5.92
C ALA A 248 -30.62 5.35 5.57
N SER A 249 -29.79 4.48 4.98
CA SER A 249 -30.13 3.09 4.66
C SER A 249 -30.03 2.13 5.85
N GLN A 250 -29.51 2.57 6.99
CA GLN A 250 -29.52 1.83 8.27
C GLN A 250 -30.51 2.46 9.27
N PRO A 251 -31.84 2.29 9.09
CA PRO A 251 -32.79 2.73 10.11
C PRO A 251 -32.74 1.79 11.33
N ASN A 252 -32.21 2.30 12.44
CA ASN A 252 -32.43 1.85 13.84
C ASN A 252 -32.47 0.33 14.12
N ALA A 253 -31.31 -0.27 14.41
CA ALA A 253 -31.19 -1.55 15.12
C ALA A 253 -30.80 -1.39 16.60
N SER A 254 -31.09 -0.23 17.21
CA SER A 254 -30.71 0.06 18.60
C SER A 254 -31.77 0.87 19.36
N VAL A 255 -33.01 0.37 19.39
CA VAL A 255 -34.02 0.75 20.41
C VAL A 255 -34.82 -0.49 20.82
N GLN A 256 -34.16 -1.47 21.45
CA GLN A 256 -34.85 -2.53 22.20
C GLN A 256 -33.89 -3.29 23.13
N GLU A 257 -33.18 -2.58 24.02
CA GLU A 257 -32.47 -3.23 25.13
C GLU A 257 -32.27 -2.26 26.31
N GLN A 258 -33.35 -1.63 26.76
CA GLN A 258 -33.36 -0.88 28.02
C GLN A 258 -34.80 -0.67 28.52
N ASP A 259 -35.53 -1.76 28.78
CA ASP A 259 -36.79 -1.66 29.54
C ASP A 259 -37.12 -2.95 30.32
N SER A 260 -36.11 -3.54 30.96
CA SER A 260 -36.30 -4.70 31.84
C SER A 260 -35.28 -4.76 32.98
N ARG A 261 -35.13 -3.67 33.73
CA ARG A 261 -34.57 -3.72 35.09
C ARG A 261 -34.71 -2.39 35.83
N VAL A 262 -35.89 -2.12 36.41
CA VAL A 262 -36.07 -1.56 37.76
C VAL A 262 -37.55 -1.78 38.13
N GLU A 263 -37.85 -2.87 38.83
CA GLU A 263 -39.03 -2.91 39.71
C GLU A 263 -38.52 -3.10 41.15
N ASP A 264 -38.70 -2.02 41.91
CA ASP A 264 -38.86 -1.88 43.35
C ASP A 264 -38.15 -2.84 44.31
N THR A 265 -37.07 -2.32 44.90
CA THR A 265 -36.73 -2.61 46.29
C THR A 265 -36.61 -1.30 47.05
N ASP A 266 -37.71 -0.77 47.58
CA ASP A 266 -37.60 0.02 48.82
C ASP A 266 -38.92 0.07 49.59
N GLY A 267 -38.86 -0.28 50.87
CA GLY A 267 -40.07 -0.40 51.69
C GLY A 267 -39.85 -1.03 53.06
N ARG A 268 -38.78 -0.64 53.78
CA ARG A 268 -38.72 -0.91 55.22
C ARG A 268 -38.03 0.22 55.98
N GLY A 269 -38.81 1.26 56.27
CA GLY A 269 -38.50 2.20 57.35
C GLY A 269 -38.75 1.56 58.73
N PRO A 270 -38.00 1.97 59.77
CA PRO A 270 -38.02 1.32 61.08
C PRO A 270 -39.06 1.93 62.02
N ARG A 271 -39.55 1.17 63.02
CA ARG A 271 -39.76 1.66 64.40
C ARG A 271 -40.30 0.57 65.35
N THR A 272 -39.73 0.65 66.57
CA THR A 272 -40.08 0.08 67.89
C THR A 272 -40.04 -1.42 68.07
#